data_AF-A0A7C1Y4P5-F1
#
_entry.id   AF-A0A7C1Y4P5-F1
#
_cell.length_a   1.000
_cell.length_b   1.000
_cell.length_c   1.000
_cell.angle_alpha   90.00
_cell.angle_beta   90.00
_cell.angle_gamma   90.00
#
_symmetry.space_group_name_H-M   'P 1'
#
loop_
_entity.id
_entity.type
_entity.pdbx_description
1 polymer ?
#
loop_
_entity_poly.entity_id
_entity_poly.type
_entity_poly.pdbx_seq_one_letter_code
_entity_poly.pdbx_strand_id
1 'polypeptide(L)'
;MSNKKLAILGIVAVFMVLWAVVQSRLANRRTIQSDEIAYLIQGLDPAAIGAIVLGTGDDAVSLKRQGNGFVVASKDDYPAKTSEVNSLISKCLEIKTTQLITEDPKNHEDLEVTEDKARTVVKFFKDTDPNSTVLAGIVVGKTEELGQGTYVRMLSSDEAVSNRVMTAPDVPWFADGAMSYIEQELISAKSDEIVSVTVGSP
;
A
#
# COMPACT_ATOMS: atom_id res chain seq x y z
N MET A 1 65.37 14.36 -17.64
CA MET A 1 64.37 13.69 -16.77
C MET A 1 64.68 12.20 -16.78
N SER A 2 64.68 11.53 -15.62
CA SER A 2 65.12 10.12 -15.52
C SER A 2 64.03 9.18 -16.05
N ASN A 3 64.38 8.24 -16.93
CA ASN A 3 63.49 7.21 -17.50
C ASN A 3 62.70 6.43 -16.43
N LYS A 4 63.21 6.38 -15.19
CA LYS A 4 62.52 5.80 -14.03
C LYS A 4 61.22 6.53 -13.68
N LYS A 5 61.18 7.87 -13.81
CA LYS A 5 59.97 8.67 -13.53
C LYS A 5 58.89 8.46 -14.61
N LEU A 6 59.30 8.27 -15.86
CA LEU A 6 58.38 7.96 -16.97
C LEU A 6 57.79 6.55 -16.83
N ALA A 7 58.61 5.57 -16.42
CA ALA A 7 58.14 4.21 -16.16
C ALA A 7 57.13 4.13 -15.01
N ILE A 8 57.38 4.86 -13.91
CA ILE A 8 56.45 4.94 -12.77
C ILE A 8 55.11 5.57 -13.20
N LEU A 9 55.17 6.64 -13.99
CA LEU A 9 53.96 7.31 -14.48
C LEU A 9 53.10 6.37 -15.35
N GLY A 10 53.74 5.56 -16.20
CA GLY A 10 53.04 4.56 -17.02
C GLY A 10 52.32 3.49 -16.19
N ILE A 11 52.95 2.99 -15.13
CA ILE A 11 52.35 2.00 -14.23
C ILE A 11 51.13 2.59 -13.50
N VAL A 12 51.24 3.82 -13.00
CA VAL A 12 50.13 4.50 -12.32
C VAL A 12 48.94 4.71 -13.25
N ALA A 13 49.19 5.09 -14.50
CA ALA A 13 48.13 5.27 -15.50
C ALA A 13 47.38 3.97 -15.78
N VAL A 14 48.09 2.85 -15.94
CA VAL A 14 47.48 1.53 -16.14
C VAL A 14 46.65 1.11 -14.92
N PHE A 15 47.15 1.38 -13.73
CA PHE A 15 46.45 1.07 -12.48
C PHE A 15 45.16 1.87 -12.32
N MET A 16 45.17 3.17 -12.64
CA MET A 16 43.96 4.00 -12.63
C MET A 16 42.92 3.51 -13.63
N VAL A 17 43.34 3.12 -14.85
CA VAL A 17 42.41 2.59 -15.86
C VAL A 17 41.81 1.27 -15.41
N LEU A 18 42.61 0.36 -14.85
CA LEU A 18 42.10 -0.89 -14.28
C LEU A 18 41.13 -0.64 -13.13
N TRP A 19 41.45 0.29 -12.24
CA TRP A 19 40.57 0.65 -11.12
C TRP A 19 39.25 1.27 -11.60
N ALA A 20 39.30 2.15 -12.61
CA ALA A 20 38.13 2.74 -13.22
C ALA A 20 37.25 1.69 -13.92
N VAL A 21 37.85 0.70 -14.59
CA VAL A 21 37.12 -0.42 -15.21
C VAL A 21 36.47 -1.31 -14.15
N VAL A 22 37.14 -1.58 -13.04
CA VAL A 22 36.58 -2.34 -11.91
C VAL A 22 35.42 -1.57 -11.27
N GLN A 23 35.60 -0.28 -10.97
CA GLN A 23 34.53 0.58 -10.48
C GLN A 23 33.36 0.64 -11.45
N SER A 24 33.63 0.75 -12.75
CA SER A 24 32.58 0.76 -13.78
C SER A 24 31.82 -0.57 -13.76
N ARG A 25 32.47 -1.72 -13.70
CA ARG A 25 31.79 -3.03 -13.64
C ARG A 25 30.99 -3.24 -12.34
N LEU A 26 31.43 -2.67 -11.23
CA LEU A 26 30.70 -2.71 -9.95
C LEU A 26 29.53 -1.70 -9.92
N ALA A 27 29.69 -0.51 -10.47
CA ALA A 27 28.65 0.51 -10.56
C ALA A 27 27.56 0.12 -11.57
N ASN A 28 27.92 -0.52 -12.69
CA ASN A 28 26.99 -0.96 -13.73
C ASN A 28 26.21 -2.24 -13.36
N ARG A 29 26.41 -2.78 -12.14
CA ARG A 29 25.56 -3.84 -11.56
C ARG A 29 24.35 -3.30 -10.80
N ARG A 30 24.21 -1.98 -10.64
CA ARG A 30 22.87 -1.40 -10.49
C ARG A 30 22.19 -1.49 -11.85
N THR A 31 21.69 -2.67 -12.15
CA THR A 31 20.61 -2.82 -13.12
C THR A 31 19.52 -1.89 -12.62
N ILE A 32 19.42 -0.70 -13.21
CA ILE A 32 18.20 0.08 -13.21
C ILE A 32 17.24 -0.82 -13.98
N GLN A 33 16.62 -1.74 -13.25
CA GLN A 33 15.48 -2.48 -13.74
C GLN A 33 14.49 -1.41 -14.17
N SER A 34 14.21 -1.38 -15.45
CA SER A 34 13.43 -0.34 -16.11
C SER A 34 12.21 0.01 -15.26
N ASP A 35 11.97 1.31 -15.07
CA ASP A 35 10.77 1.95 -14.49
C ASP A 35 9.52 1.54 -15.28
N GLU A 36 9.18 0.26 -15.26
CA GLU A 36 7.92 -0.22 -15.81
C GLU A 36 6.86 0.08 -14.76
N ILE A 37 6.05 1.09 -15.05
CA ILE A 37 4.91 1.47 -14.22
C ILE A 37 4.03 0.23 -14.06
N ALA A 38 4.01 -0.34 -12.87
CA ALA A 38 3.25 -1.54 -12.53
C ALA A 38 2.21 -1.23 -11.45
N TYR A 39 1.15 -2.01 -11.38
CA TYR A 39 0.20 -1.92 -10.27
C TYR A 39 0.80 -2.56 -9.01
N LEU A 40 0.59 -1.92 -7.86
CA LEU A 40 1.07 -2.42 -6.56
C LEU A 40 0.41 -3.76 -6.23
N ILE A 41 -0.91 -3.84 -6.38
CA ILE A 41 -1.68 -5.08 -6.23
C ILE A 41 -2.06 -5.58 -7.62
N GLN A 42 -1.70 -6.83 -7.92
CA GLN A 42 -2.01 -7.48 -9.19
C GLN A 42 -2.87 -8.72 -8.94
N GLY A 43 -3.98 -8.83 -9.66
CA GLY A 43 -4.81 -10.06 -9.68
C GLY A 43 -5.65 -10.32 -8.42
N LEU A 44 -5.88 -9.32 -7.56
CA LEU A 44 -6.86 -9.45 -6.47
C LEU A 44 -8.27 -9.53 -7.07
N ASP A 45 -8.99 -10.61 -6.76
CA ASP A 45 -10.41 -10.75 -7.08
C ASP A 45 -11.26 -10.07 -5.99
N PRO A 46 -11.99 -8.98 -6.28
CA PRO A 46 -12.84 -8.31 -5.29
C PRO A 46 -13.94 -9.21 -4.71
N ALA A 47 -14.38 -10.22 -5.46
CA ALA A 47 -15.39 -11.17 -4.98
C ALA A 47 -14.85 -12.10 -3.89
N ALA A 48 -13.54 -12.35 -3.86
CA ALA A 48 -12.89 -13.19 -2.86
C ALA A 48 -12.65 -12.48 -1.52
N ILE A 49 -12.89 -11.17 -1.43
CA ILE A 49 -12.67 -10.39 -0.21
C ILE A 49 -13.82 -10.65 0.78
N GLY A 50 -13.51 -11.32 1.88
CA GLY A 50 -14.43 -11.58 2.99
C GLY A 50 -14.44 -10.47 4.05
N ALA A 51 -13.31 -9.80 4.26
CA ALA A 51 -13.22 -8.65 5.17
C ALA A 51 -12.16 -7.64 4.71
N ILE A 52 -12.32 -6.40 5.15
CA ILE A 52 -11.39 -5.29 4.93
C ILE A 52 -11.12 -4.63 6.27
N VAL A 53 -9.86 -4.35 6.57
CA VAL A 53 -9.47 -3.54 7.74
C VAL A 53 -8.69 -2.33 7.25
N LEU A 54 -9.14 -1.14 7.61
CA LEU A 54 -8.40 0.11 7.39
C LEU A 54 -7.87 0.64 8.72
N GLY A 55 -6.63 1.11 8.69
CA GLY A 55 -5.93 1.62 9.86
C GLY A 55 -5.44 0.50 10.79
N THR A 56 -5.05 0.90 12.00
CA THR A 56 -4.52 0.02 13.04
C THR A 56 -5.09 0.42 14.40
N GLY A 57 -5.00 -0.50 15.36
CA GLY A 57 -5.49 -0.27 16.73
C GLY A 57 -7.03 -0.21 16.84
N ASP A 58 -7.50 0.47 17.88
CA ASP A 58 -8.93 0.51 18.25
C ASP A 58 -9.78 1.38 17.30
N ASP A 59 -9.14 2.33 16.61
CA ASP A 59 -9.81 3.22 15.65
C ASP A 59 -9.92 2.59 14.25
N ALA A 60 -9.43 1.36 14.06
CA ALA A 60 -9.47 0.69 12.79
C ALA A 60 -10.91 0.46 12.30
N VAL A 61 -11.15 0.72 11.02
CA VAL A 61 -12.43 0.44 10.38
C VAL A 61 -12.42 -1.01 9.92
N SER A 62 -13.30 -1.83 10.52
CA SER A 62 -13.49 -3.22 10.11
C SER A 62 -14.77 -3.35 9.27
N LEU A 63 -14.61 -3.77 8.03
CA LEU A 63 -15.68 -4.10 7.10
C LEU A 63 -15.74 -5.61 6.93
N LYS A 64 -16.93 -6.21 7.06
CA LYS A 64 -17.13 -7.65 6.85
C LYS A 64 -18.18 -7.88 5.78
N ARG A 65 -17.93 -8.83 4.88
CA ARG A 65 -18.91 -9.22 3.87
C ARG A 65 -20.11 -9.88 4.56
N GLN A 66 -21.32 -9.41 4.24
CA GLN A 66 -22.57 -10.00 4.71
C GLN A 66 -23.59 -9.97 3.57
N GLY A 67 -24.05 -11.16 3.17
CA GLY A 67 -24.89 -11.32 1.98
C GLY A 67 -24.20 -10.76 0.73
N ASN A 68 -24.87 -9.83 0.04
CA ASN A 68 -24.36 -9.21 -1.19
C ASN A 68 -23.55 -7.92 -0.94
N GLY A 69 -23.40 -7.50 0.30
CA GLY A 69 -22.74 -6.23 0.66
C GLY A 69 -21.70 -6.40 1.76
N PHE A 70 -21.34 -5.27 2.37
CA PHE A 70 -20.48 -5.22 3.55
C PHE A 70 -21.23 -4.56 4.70
N VAL A 71 -20.82 -4.89 5.92
CA VAL A 71 -21.22 -4.22 7.16
C VAL A 71 -20.00 -3.64 7.84
N VAL A 72 -20.20 -2.56 8.59
CA VAL A 72 -19.18 -1.90 9.41
C VAL A 72 -19.18 -2.57 10.78
N ALA A 73 -18.33 -3.59 10.93
CA ALA A 73 -18.26 -4.42 12.14
C ALA A 73 -17.82 -3.62 13.38
N SER A 74 -17.08 -2.52 13.21
CA SER A 74 -16.74 -1.60 14.31
C SER A 74 -17.91 -0.73 14.79
N LYS A 75 -19.09 -0.89 14.17
CA LYS A 75 -20.33 -0.15 14.47
C LYS A 75 -21.53 -1.10 14.51
N ASP A 76 -21.41 -2.20 15.24
CA ASP A 76 -22.51 -3.17 15.47
C ASP A 76 -23.09 -3.75 14.17
N ASP A 77 -22.21 -4.07 13.22
CA ASP A 77 -22.56 -4.63 11.91
C ASP A 77 -23.56 -3.75 11.11
N TYR A 78 -23.45 -2.44 11.25
CA TYR A 78 -24.27 -1.51 10.49
C TYR A 78 -24.02 -1.62 8.98
N PRO A 79 -25.04 -1.55 8.11
CA PRO A 79 -24.84 -1.67 6.66
C PRO A 79 -23.83 -0.65 6.13
N ALA A 80 -22.91 -1.12 5.29
CA ALA A 80 -21.93 -0.27 4.65
C ALA A 80 -22.43 0.25 3.29
N LYS A 81 -22.07 1.49 2.96
CA LYS A 81 -22.27 2.09 1.63
C LYS A 81 -21.48 1.31 0.61
N THR A 82 -22.19 0.58 -0.26
CA THR A 82 -21.56 -0.25 -1.30
C THR A 82 -20.66 0.58 -2.23
N SER A 83 -21.04 1.83 -2.52
CA SER A 83 -20.22 2.76 -3.32
C SER A 83 -18.88 3.08 -2.66
N GLU A 84 -18.85 3.31 -1.35
CA GLU A 84 -17.64 3.69 -0.62
C GLU A 84 -16.69 2.51 -0.45
N VAL A 85 -17.23 1.31 -0.21
CA VAL A 85 -16.43 0.09 -0.15
C VAL A 85 -15.81 -0.25 -1.52
N ASN A 86 -16.58 -0.13 -2.60
CA ASN A 86 -16.07 -0.35 -3.95
C ASN A 86 -15.02 0.71 -4.33
N SER A 87 -15.26 1.97 -3.99
CA SER A 87 -14.31 3.07 -4.18
C SER A 87 -12.98 2.80 -3.46
N LEU A 88 -13.03 2.33 -2.21
CA LEU A 88 -11.86 1.92 -1.45
C LEU A 88 -11.06 0.81 -2.15
N ILE A 89 -11.73 -0.27 -2.58
CA ILE A 89 -11.08 -1.39 -3.26
C ILE A 89 -10.43 -0.90 -4.55
N SER A 90 -11.16 -0.17 -5.40
CA SER A 90 -10.64 0.36 -6.66
C SER A 90 -9.43 1.27 -6.45
N LYS A 91 -9.50 2.19 -5.49
CA LYS A 91 -8.37 3.07 -5.14
C LYS A 91 -7.11 2.29 -4.76
N CYS A 92 -7.24 1.18 -4.03
CA CYS A 92 -6.09 0.34 -3.69
C CYS A 92 -5.51 -0.38 -4.92
N LEU A 93 -6.37 -0.84 -5.84
CA LEU A 93 -5.96 -1.54 -7.06
C LEU A 93 -5.36 -0.60 -8.10
N GLU A 94 -5.71 0.69 -8.07
CA GLU A 94 -5.23 1.69 -9.02
C GLU A 94 -3.85 2.28 -8.65
N ILE A 95 -3.32 1.98 -7.46
CA ILE A 95 -1.99 2.44 -7.04
C ILE A 95 -0.94 1.85 -7.99
N LYS A 96 -0.21 2.76 -8.64
CA LYS A 96 0.90 2.43 -9.53
C LYS A 96 2.22 2.70 -8.84
N THR A 97 3.20 1.86 -9.11
CA THR A 97 4.56 1.93 -8.59
C THR A 97 5.55 2.12 -9.71
N THR A 98 6.63 2.85 -9.43
CA THR A 98 7.72 3.11 -10.38
C THR A 98 8.98 2.38 -9.96
N GLN A 99 9.57 2.79 -8.84
CA GLN A 99 10.92 2.39 -8.44
C GLN A 99 10.92 1.50 -7.21
N LEU A 100 11.72 0.42 -7.23
CA LEU A 100 12.08 -0.37 -6.05
C LEU A 100 13.08 0.41 -5.19
N ILE A 101 12.71 0.64 -3.92
CA ILE A 101 13.53 1.38 -2.96
C ILE A 101 14.34 0.44 -2.08
N THR A 102 13.70 -0.57 -1.49
CA THR A 102 14.36 -1.52 -0.60
C THR A 102 13.54 -2.81 -0.49
N GLU A 103 14.25 -3.90 -0.22
CA GLU A 103 13.67 -5.20 0.19
C GLU A 103 14.13 -5.58 1.61
N ASP A 104 15.03 -4.81 2.22
CA ASP A 104 15.50 -5.02 3.59
C ASP A 104 14.47 -4.47 4.59
N PRO A 105 13.87 -5.32 5.45
CA PRO A 105 12.89 -4.89 6.46
C PRO A 105 13.42 -3.85 7.45
N LYS A 106 14.75 -3.78 7.65
CA LYS A 106 15.36 -2.79 8.55
C LYS A 106 15.10 -1.35 8.12
N ASN A 107 14.82 -1.13 6.85
CA ASN A 107 14.55 0.20 6.29
C ASN A 107 13.07 0.57 6.37
N HIS A 108 12.16 -0.36 6.72
CA HIS A 108 10.72 -0.12 6.67
C HIS A 108 10.27 0.96 7.65
N GLU A 109 10.85 0.98 8.85
CA GLU A 109 10.49 1.94 9.90
C GLU A 109 10.86 3.38 9.49
N ASP A 110 12.05 3.57 8.92
CA ASP A 110 12.53 4.88 8.45
C ASP A 110 11.70 5.43 7.28
N LEU A 111 11.12 4.55 6.48
CA LEU A 111 10.22 4.88 5.37
C LEU A 111 8.75 5.00 5.81
N GLU A 112 8.48 4.76 7.11
CA GLU A 112 7.14 4.74 7.70
C GLU A 112 6.19 3.73 7.02
N VAL A 113 6.73 2.62 6.49
CA VAL A 113 5.93 1.55 5.85
C VAL A 113 5.71 0.34 6.77
N THR A 114 5.85 0.56 8.07
CA THR A 114 5.41 -0.34 9.14
C THR A 114 3.99 0.00 9.57
N GLU A 115 3.22 -0.98 10.03
CA GLU A 115 1.79 -0.77 10.33
C GLU A 115 1.53 0.27 11.44
N ASP A 116 2.50 0.44 12.35
CA ASP A 116 2.44 1.37 13.47
C ASP A 116 2.78 2.82 13.09
N LYS A 117 3.57 3.03 12.03
CA LYS A 117 3.99 4.37 11.57
C LYS A 117 3.34 4.81 10.27
N ALA A 118 2.75 3.88 9.53
CA ALA A 118 2.15 4.17 8.25
C ALA A 118 1.01 5.17 8.37
N ARG A 119 0.97 6.08 7.39
CA ARG A 119 -0.13 7.02 7.22
C ARG A 119 -1.44 6.29 6.89
N THR A 120 -1.35 5.18 6.15
CA THR A 120 -2.52 4.37 5.82
C THR A 120 -2.13 2.91 5.72
N VAL A 121 -2.97 2.05 6.31
CA VAL A 121 -2.90 0.61 6.17
C VAL A 121 -4.26 0.13 5.70
N VAL A 122 -4.31 -0.69 4.65
CA VAL A 122 -5.54 -1.37 4.23
C VAL A 122 -5.21 -2.84 4.02
N LYS A 123 -5.98 -3.73 4.63
CA LYS A 123 -5.80 -5.18 4.53
C LYS A 123 -7.07 -5.82 3.99
N PHE A 124 -6.92 -6.70 3.01
CA PHE A 124 -7.99 -7.52 2.44
C PHE A 124 -7.81 -8.96 2.88
N PHE A 125 -8.86 -9.52 3.46
CA PHE A 125 -8.87 -10.87 4.01
C PHE A 125 -9.79 -11.77 3.20
N LYS A 126 -9.45 -13.05 3.13
CA LYS A 126 -10.23 -14.04 2.39
C LYS A 126 -11.58 -14.31 3.05
N ASP A 127 -11.58 -14.46 4.37
CA ASP A 127 -12.77 -14.77 5.13
C ASP A 127 -13.28 -13.54 5.87
N THR A 128 -14.47 -13.65 6.48
CA THR A 128 -15.06 -12.57 7.30
C THR A 128 -14.34 -12.35 8.63
N ASP A 129 -13.42 -13.25 8.99
CA ASP A 129 -12.53 -13.10 10.14
C ASP A 129 -11.32 -12.22 9.75
N PRO A 130 -11.12 -11.05 10.40
CA PRO A 130 -9.95 -10.20 10.18
C PRO A 130 -8.62 -10.82 10.66
N ASN A 131 -8.64 -12.01 11.25
CA ASN A 131 -7.43 -12.80 11.56
C ASN A 131 -7.14 -13.90 10.53
N SER A 132 -7.96 -14.01 9.47
CA SER A 132 -7.78 -14.99 8.40
C SER A 132 -6.62 -14.61 7.47
N THR A 133 -6.39 -15.44 6.44
CA THR A 133 -5.33 -15.20 5.47
C THR A 133 -5.51 -13.86 4.75
N VAL A 134 -4.46 -13.02 4.80
CA VAL A 134 -4.37 -11.78 4.03
C VAL A 134 -4.22 -12.14 2.54
N LEU A 135 -5.19 -11.73 1.73
CA LEU A 135 -5.14 -11.85 0.28
C LEU A 135 -4.16 -10.84 -0.32
N ALA A 136 -4.31 -9.59 0.12
CA ALA A 136 -3.48 -8.47 -0.25
C ALA A 136 -3.67 -7.35 0.77
N GLY A 137 -2.78 -6.39 0.77
CA GLY A 137 -2.97 -5.13 1.48
C GLY A 137 -2.01 -4.08 0.97
N ILE A 138 -2.21 -2.86 1.42
CA ILE A 138 -1.32 -1.74 1.15
C ILE A 138 -0.89 -1.11 2.47
N VAL A 139 0.35 -0.66 2.49
CA VAL A 139 0.88 0.22 3.51
C VAL A 139 1.44 1.45 2.81
N VAL A 140 0.96 2.62 3.21
CA VAL A 140 1.36 3.91 2.67
C VAL A 140 2.15 4.63 3.75
N GLY A 141 3.43 4.83 3.49
CA GLY A 141 4.34 5.53 4.38
C GLY A 141 4.44 7.02 4.08
N LYS A 142 5.61 7.58 4.37
CA LYS A 142 5.87 9.01 4.16
C LYS A 142 6.05 9.35 2.68
N THR A 143 5.80 10.61 2.37
CA THR A 143 6.12 11.20 1.07
C THR A 143 7.61 11.54 1.02
N GLU A 144 8.24 11.39 -0.15
CA GLU A 144 9.61 11.82 -0.38
C GLU A 144 9.77 13.33 -0.14
N GLU A 145 10.94 13.75 0.35
CA GLU A 145 11.19 15.14 0.77
C GLU A 145 11.02 16.17 -0.37
N LEU A 146 11.20 15.75 -1.62
CA LEU A 146 11.01 16.58 -2.82
C LEU A 146 9.61 16.41 -3.46
N GLY A 147 8.70 15.67 -2.82
CA GLY A 147 7.35 15.42 -3.32
C GLY A 147 7.30 14.54 -4.57
N GLN A 148 8.36 13.78 -4.86
CA GLN A 148 8.48 12.97 -6.07
C GLN A 148 7.76 11.62 -6.00
N GLY A 149 7.11 11.33 -4.87
CA GLY A 149 6.26 10.17 -4.68
C GLY A 149 6.09 9.82 -3.21
N THR A 150 5.35 8.75 -2.97
CA THR A 150 5.08 8.21 -1.63
C THR A 150 5.58 6.78 -1.56
N TYR A 151 6.21 6.42 -0.44
CA TYR A 151 6.63 5.05 -0.21
C TYR A 151 5.41 4.17 0.04
N VAL A 152 5.32 3.08 -0.71
CA VAL A 152 4.25 2.10 -0.60
C VAL A 152 4.81 0.70 -0.52
N ARG A 153 4.11 -0.16 0.22
CA ARG A 153 4.45 -1.57 0.39
C ARG A 153 3.18 -2.41 0.26
N MET A 154 3.27 -3.51 -0.48
CA MET A 154 2.17 -4.48 -0.56
C MET A 154 2.25 -5.40 0.66
N LEU A 155 1.12 -5.73 1.27
CA LEU A 155 1.02 -6.84 2.22
C LEU A 155 0.53 -8.07 1.47
N SER A 156 1.20 -9.20 1.67
CA SER A 156 0.85 -10.48 1.05
C SER A 156 1.25 -11.61 1.98
N SER A 157 0.67 -12.79 1.73
CA SER A 157 1.13 -14.04 2.35
C SER A 157 2.55 -14.43 1.90
N ASP A 158 3.03 -13.88 0.77
CA ASP A 158 4.41 -14.03 0.31
C ASP A 158 5.30 -12.94 0.91
N GLU A 159 6.23 -13.34 1.78
CA GLU A 159 7.16 -12.45 2.48
C GLU A 159 8.09 -11.70 1.51
N ALA A 160 8.55 -12.33 0.43
CA ALA A 160 9.41 -11.69 -0.55
C ALA A 160 8.68 -10.56 -1.29
N VAL A 161 7.37 -10.72 -1.54
CA VAL A 161 6.53 -9.63 -2.07
C VAL A 161 6.28 -8.58 -0.99
N SER A 162 5.99 -9.02 0.24
CA SER A 162 5.65 -8.13 1.36
C SER A 162 6.79 -7.21 1.82
N ASN A 163 8.04 -7.62 1.58
CA ASN A 163 9.22 -6.85 1.97
C ASN A 163 9.61 -5.75 0.97
N ARG A 164 9.05 -5.78 -0.25
CA ARG A 164 9.37 -4.83 -1.31
C ARG A 164 8.69 -3.49 -1.07
N VAL A 165 9.50 -2.46 -0.88
CA VAL A 165 9.05 -1.07 -0.79
C VAL A 165 9.29 -0.38 -2.12
N MET A 166 8.25 0.23 -2.64
CA MET A 166 8.25 0.95 -3.91
C MET A 166 7.93 2.42 -3.69
N THR A 167 8.24 3.26 -4.68
CA THR A 167 7.67 4.61 -4.78
C THR A 167 6.42 4.58 -5.67
N ALA A 168 5.37 5.28 -5.24
CA ALA A 168 4.18 5.56 -6.03
C ALA A 168 4.09 7.08 -6.32
N PRO A 169 3.90 7.50 -7.58
CA PRO A 169 3.83 8.92 -7.93
C PRO A 169 2.52 9.57 -7.46
N ASP A 170 1.44 8.79 -7.34
CA ASP A 170 0.15 9.24 -6.83
C ASP A 170 -0.43 8.15 -5.94
N VAL A 171 -0.91 8.55 -4.77
CA VAL A 171 -1.63 7.68 -3.83
C VAL A 171 -2.95 8.37 -3.50
N PRO A 172 -4.10 7.75 -3.80
CA PRO A 172 -5.39 8.37 -3.56
C PRO A 172 -5.63 8.56 -2.07
N TRP A 173 -6.45 9.56 -1.74
CA TRP A 173 -6.91 9.74 -0.36
C TRP A 173 -7.94 8.66 0.03
N PHE A 174 -7.74 8.08 1.21
CA PHE A 174 -8.62 7.09 1.83
C PHE A 174 -9.39 7.72 2.97
N ALA A 175 -10.68 7.43 3.06
CA ALA A 175 -11.43 7.74 4.27
C ALA A 175 -11.01 6.77 5.37
N ASP A 176 -10.62 7.31 6.52
CA ASP A 176 -10.12 6.56 7.67
C ASP A 176 -11.18 6.35 8.76
N GLY A 177 -12.31 7.07 8.69
CA GLY A 177 -13.39 6.98 9.66
C GLY A 177 -14.49 5.97 9.31
N ALA A 178 -14.95 5.21 10.30
CA ALA A 178 -16.07 4.27 10.15
C ALA A 178 -17.35 4.94 9.61
N MET A 179 -17.57 6.20 9.97
CA MET A 179 -18.75 6.98 9.53
C MET A 179 -18.79 7.22 8.03
N SER A 180 -17.64 7.26 7.36
CA SER A 180 -17.58 7.42 5.90
C SER A 180 -18.11 6.19 5.17
N TYR A 181 -18.11 5.03 5.82
CA TYR A 181 -18.56 3.77 5.25
C TYR A 181 -19.99 3.39 5.64
N ILE A 182 -20.62 4.08 6.58
CA ILE A 182 -21.96 3.75 7.09
C ILE A 182 -23.07 4.22 6.13
N GLU A 183 -24.04 3.33 5.84
CA GLU A 183 -25.27 3.65 5.08
C GLU A 183 -26.32 4.35 5.95
N GLN A 184 -26.30 5.68 5.96
CA GLN A 184 -27.19 6.47 6.81
C GLN A 184 -28.65 6.45 6.33
N GLU A 185 -28.91 6.13 5.06
CA GLU A 185 -30.26 6.06 4.50
C GLU A 185 -30.73 4.60 4.43
N LEU A 186 -31.17 4.06 5.58
CA LEU A 186 -31.67 2.68 5.66
C LEU A 186 -33.05 2.49 5.01
N ILE A 187 -33.89 3.54 5.03
CA ILE A 187 -35.25 3.51 4.51
C ILE A 187 -35.51 4.86 3.82
N SER A 188 -35.85 4.79 2.53
CA SER A 188 -36.34 5.93 1.76
C SER A 188 -37.83 5.73 1.52
N ALA A 189 -38.66 6.60 2.09
CA ALA A 189 -40.11 6.59 1.92
C ALA A 189 -40.59 8.01 1.61
N LYS A 190 -41.53 8.15 0.67
CA LYS A 190 -42.11 9.46 0.39
C LYS A 190 -43.01 9.89 1.54
N SER A 191 -42.98 11.17 1.89
CA SER A 191 -43.71 11.68 3.07
C SER A 191 -45.22 11.45 3.01
N ASP A 192 -45.80 11.36 1.81
CA ASP A 192 -47.23 11.06 1.58
C ASP A 192 -47.58 9.57 1.73
N GLU A 193 -46.59 8.69 1.75
CA GLU A 193 -46.74 7.24 1.96
C GLU A 193 -46.48 6.82 3.43
N ILE A 194 -46.03 7.75 4.28
CA ILE A 194 -45.76 7.48 5.71
C ILE A 194 -47.04 7.68 6.53
N VAL A 195 -47.61 6.57 7.02
CA VAL A 195 -48.85 6.59 7.84
C VAL A 195 -48.57 6.92 9.31
N SER A 196 -47.49 6.38 9.89
CA SER A 196 -47.04 6.69 11.25
C SER A 196 -45.58 6.27 11.47
N VAL A 197 -44.91 6.88 12.44
CA VAL A 197 -43.55 6.51 12.89
C VAL A 197 -43.60 6.20 14.38
N THR A 198 -43.06 5.05 14.79
CA THR A 198 -42.94 4.68 16.20
C THR A 198 -41.50 4.28 16.46
N VAL A 199 -40.86 4.91 17.44
CA VAL A 199 -39.53 4.53 17.92
C VAL A 199 -39.70 3.75 19.20
N GLY A 200 -39.39 2.45 19.16
CA GLY A 200 -39.32 1.62 20.35
C GLY A 200 -37.94 1.75 20.98
N SER A 201 -37.86 2.36 22.15
CA SER A 201 -36.66 2.28 22.99
C SER A 201 -36.61 0.92 23.71
N PRO A 202 -35.42 0.36 23.99
CA PRO A 202 -35.27 -0.82 24.84
C PRO A 202 -35.84 -0.63 26.25
#